data_AF-A0A161C7E4-F1
#
_entry.id   AF-A0A161C7E4-F1
#
_cell.length_a   1.000
_cell.length_b   1.000
_cell.length_c   1.000
_cell.angle_alpha   90.00
_cell.angle_beta   90.00
_cell.angle_gamma   90.00
#
_symmetry.space_group_name_H-M   'P 1'
#
loop_
_entity.id
_entity.type
_entity.pdbx_description
1 polymer ?
#
loop_
_entity_poly.entity_id
_entity_poly.type
_entity_poly.pdbx_seq_one_letter_code
_entity_poly.pdbx_strand_id
1 'polypeptide(L)' 'DTRAYFSAMTIMIAIPTGTKIFNWLGTYMASSFSTKTVDLWAALSFILLFTLGGTTGVVMGNAAMDIALHDTYY' A
#
# COMPACT_ATOMS: atom_id res chain seq x y z
N ASP A 1 -7.18 -18.45 18.26
CA ASP A 1 -7.84 -17.14 18.10
C ASP A 1 -6.93 -15.92 18.08
N THR A 2 -5.78 -15.90 18.75
CA THR A 2 -4.85 -14.74 18.71
C THR A 2 -4.30 -14.41 17.32
N ARG A 3 -3.90 -15.42 16.53
CA ARG A 3 -3.38 -15.21 15.15
C ARG A 3 -4.43 -14.63 14.21
N ALA A 4 -5.70 -15.04 14.34
CA ALA A 4 -6.80 -14.48 13.55
C ALA A 4 -7.11 -13.04 13.95
N TYR A 5 -7.07 -12.71 15.25
CA TYR A 5 -7.22 -11.34 15.74
C TYR A 5 -6.15 -10.41 15.19
N PHE A 6 -4.87 -10.81 15.27
CA PHE A 6 -3.77 -10.00 14.73
C PHE A 6 -3.82 -9.88 13.20
N SER A 7 -4.23 -10.93 12.49
CA SER A 7 -4.43 -10.85 11.04
C SER A 7 -5.57 -9.91 10.63
N ALA A 8 -6.68 -9.89 11.38
CA ALA A 8 -7.75 -8.92 11.13
C ALA A 8 -7.30 -7.48 11.43
N MET A 9 -6.49 -7.29 12.47
CA MET A 9 -5.95 -5.98 12.84
C MET A 9 -4.98 -5.44 11.77
N THR A 10 -4.09 -6.28 11.22
CA THR A 10 -3.17 -5.87 10.15
C THR A 10 -3.92 -5.48 8.87
N ILE A 11 -4.97 -6.22 8.50
CA ILE A 11 -5.84 -5.87 7.37
C ILE A 11 -6.58 -4.54 7.64
N MET A 12 -7.05 -4.30 8.86
CA MET A 12 -7.75 -3.06 9.22
C MET A 12 -6.86 -1.82 9.02
N ILE A 13 -5.55 -1.92 9.27
CA ILE A 13 -4.58 -0.82 9.07
C ILE A 13 -4.44 -0.46 7.58
N ALA A 14 -4.67 -1.40 6.67
CA ALA A 14 -4.60 -1.16 5.23
C ALA A 14 -5.73 -0.26 4.69
N ILE A 15 -6.86 -0.17 5.40
CA ILE A 15 -8.02 0.63 5.01
C ILE A 15 -7.72 2.14 5.09
N PRO A 16 -7.27 2.72 6.23
CA PRO A 16 -6.96 4.14 6.31
C PRO A 16 -5.70 4.55 5.51
N THR A 17 -4.78 3.63 5.23
CA THR A 17 -3.65 3.92 4.33
C THR A 17 -4.12 3.97 2.86
N GLY A 18 -4.98 3.05 2.45
CA GLY A 18 -5.58 3.04 1.12
C GLY A 18 -6.37 4.32 0.80
N THR A 19 -7.19 4.80 1.75
CA THR A 19 -7.95 6.05 1.55
C THR A 19 -7.05 7.27 1.35
N LYS A 20 -5.90 7.35 2.03
CA LYS A 20 -4.91 8.43 1.80
C LYS A 20 -4.32 8.37 0.39
N ILE A 21 -4.01 7.18 -0.11
CA ILE A 21 -3.49 7.00 -1.47
C ILE A 21 -4.52 7.46 -2.52
N PHE A 22 -5.79 7.09 -2.35
CA PHE A 22 -6.86 7.55 -3.25
C PHE A 22 -7.05 9.08 -3.21
N ASN A 23 -6.91 9.71 -2.04
CA ASN A 23 -6.97 11.17 -1.93
C ASN A 23 -5.83 11.86 -2.69
N TRP A 24 -4.61 11.30 -2.64
CA TRP A 24 -3.48 11.83 -3.42
C TRP A 24 -3.72 11.68 -4.93
N LEU A 25 -4.16 10.51 -5.38
CA LEU A 25 -4.54 10.26 -6.78
C LEU A 25 -5.63 11.23 -7.26
N GLY A 26 -6.68 11.45 -6.46
CA GLY A 26 -7.74 12.40 -6.79
C GLY A 26 -7.24 13.83 -6.94
N THR A 27 -6.31 14.25 -6.06
CA THR A 27 -5.67 15.58 -6.14
C THR A 27 -4.82 15.71 -7.41
N TYR A 28 -4.13 14.65 -7.82
CA TYR A 28 -3.36 14.63 -9.07
C TYR A 28 -4.24 14.66 -10.32
N MET A 29 -5.38 13.96 -10.32
CA MET A 29 -6.30 13.93 -11.47
C MET A 29 -7.08 15.24 -11.66
N ALA A 30 -7.39 15.94 -10.56
CA ALA A 30 -8.14 17.20 -10.61
C ALA A 30 -7.28 18.43 -10.96
N SER A 31 -5.95 18.32 -10.88
CA SER A 31 -5.03 19.43 -11.10
C SER A 31 -4.45 19.40 -12.52
N SER A 32 -4.42 20.57 -13.18
CA SER A 32 -3.78 20.75 -14.49
C SER A 32 -2.25 20.86 -14.33
N PHE A 33 -1.58 19.73 -14.13
CA PHE A 33 -0.11 19.69 -14.07
C PHE A 33 0.51 19.61 -15.46
N SER A 34 1.55 20.42 -15.70
CA SER A 34 2.48 20.19 -16.81
C SER A 34 3.39 19.01 -16.44
N THR A 35 3.41 17.96 -17.26
CA THR A 35 4.15 16.70 -17.03
C THR A 35 5.68 16.83 -17.03
N LYS A 36 6.21 18.05 -16.98
CA LYS A 36 7.64 18.36 -17.16
C LYS A 36 8.41 18.57 -15.86
N THR A 37 7.75 18.55 -14.70
CA THR A 37 8.42 18.73 -13.40
C THR A 37 8.86 17.39 -12.82
N VAL A 38 10.11 17.33 -12.34
CA VAL A 38 10.70 16.15 -11.69
C VAL A 38 9.88 15.71 -10.47
N ASP A 39 9.28 16.65 -9.75
CA ASP A 39 8.46 16.40 -8.57
C ASP A 39 7.19 15.58 -8.88
N LEU A 40 6.55 15.83 -10.03
CA LEU A 40 5.35 15.09 -10.44
C LEU A 40 5.68 13.61 -10.69
N TRP A 41 6.80 13.37 -11.36
CA TRP A 41 7.25 12.03 -11.68
C TRP A 41 7.71 11.27 -10.43
N ALA A 42 8.38 11.96 -9.50
CA ALA A 42 8.76 11.39 -8.20
C ALA A 42 7.52 11.02 -7.37
N ALA A 43 6.49 11.86 -7.35
CA ALA A 43 5.26 11.58 -6.62
C ALA A 43 4.46 10.40 -7.21
N LEU A 44 4.37 10.30 -8.54
CA LEU A 44 3.75 9.15 -9.21
C LEU A 44 4.53 7.85 -8.92
N SER A 45 5.86 7.91 -9.00
CA SER A 45 6.73 6.76 -8.71
C SER A 45 6.61 6.34 -7.24
N PHE A 46 6.52 7.29 -6.32
CA PHE A 46 6.28 7.04 -4.90
C PHE A 46 4.93 6.35 -4.68
N ILE A 47 3.83 6.88 -5.22
CA ILE A 47 2.50 6.28 -5.07
C ILE A 47 2.50 4.84 -5.60
N LEU A 48 3.11 4.60 -6.76
CA LEU A 48 3.18 3.28 -7.38
C LEU A 48 3.96 2.29 -6.51
N LEU A 49 5.21 2.61 -6.13
CA LEU A 49 6.05 1.76 -5.29
C LEU A 49 5.41 1.50 -3.92
N PHE A 50 4.80 2.54 -3.33
CA PHE A 50 4.10 2.44 -2.07
C PHE A 50 2.86 1.54 -2.17
N THR A 51 2.09 1.60 -3.26
CA THR A 51 0.97 0.68 -3.48
C THR A 51 1.44 -0.77 -3.67
N LEU A 52 2.49 -1.02 -4.46
CA LEU A 52 3.02 -2.37 -4.65
C LEU A 52 3.49 -2.98 -3.32
N GLY A 53 4.35 -2.26 -2.57
CA GLY A 53 4.81 -2.72 -1.26
C GLY A 53 3.68 -2.82 -0.22
N GLY A 54 2.68 -1.93 -0.30
CA GLY A 54 1.49 -2.01 0.54
C GLY A 54 0.67 -3.27 0.29
N THR A 55 0.45 -3.61 -0.99
CA THR A 55 -0.33 -4.82 -1.35
C THR A 55 0.37 -6.12 -0.93
N THR A 56 1.70 -6.22 -1.07
CA THR A 56 2.45 -7.39 -0.59
C THR A 56 2.45 -7.47 0.94
N GLY A 57 2.53 -6.33 1.63
CA GLY A 57 2.40 -6.25 3.09
C GLY A 57 1.04 -6.72 3.62
N VAL A 58 -0.07 -6.43 2.91
CA VAL A 58 -1.40 -6.94 3.28
C VAL A 58 -1.47 -8.46 3.14
N VAL A 59 -0.82 -9.02 2.10
CA VAL A 59 -0.76 -10.47 1.89
C VAL A 59 0.04 -11.16 2.99
N MET A 60 1.19 -10.61 3.40
CA MET A 60 1.97 -11.11 4.53
C MET A 60 1.26 -10.93 5.89
N GLY A 61 0.40 -9.92 6.02
CA GLY A 61 -0.44 -9.72 7.21
C GLY A 61 -1.45 -10.85 7.47
N ASN A 62 -1.64 -11.77 6.52
CA ASN A 62 -2.46 -12.95 6.70
C ASN A 62 -1.66 -14.06 7.42
N ALA A 63 -2.12 -14.45 8.61
CA ALA A 63 -1.48 -15.49 9.42
C ALA A 63 -1.36 -16.86 8.72
N ALA A 64 -2.19 -17.15 7.72
CA ALA A 64 -2.08 -18.38 6.92
C ALA A 64 -0.98 -18.28 5.85
N MET A 65 -0.83 -17.11 5.21
CA MET A 65 0.19 -16.87 4.19
C MET A 65 1.57 -16.67 4.81
N ASP A 66 1.63 -16.07 6.00
CA ASP A 66 2.83 -15.90 6.81
C ASP A 66 3.55 -17.25 7.02
N ILE A 67 2.82 -18.35 7.28
CA ILE A 67 3.42 -19.69 7.46
C ILE A 67 4.24 -20.16 6.24
N ALA A 68 3.79 -19.82 5.03
CA ALA A 68 4.41 -20.29 3.80
C ALA A 68 5.54 -19.38 3.32
N LEU A 69 5.53 -18.10 3.72
CA LEU A 69 6.44 -17.06 3.22
C LEU A 69 7.44 -16.60 4.28
N HIS A 70 7.29 -17.02 5.53
CA HIS A 70 8.22 -16.70 6.61
C HIS A 70 9.64 -17.14 6.26
N ASP A 71 10.62 -16.28 6.55
CA ASP A 71 12.06 -16.49 6.26
C ASP A 71 12.41 -16.76 4.78
N THR A 72 11.54 -16.36 3.86
CA THR A 72 11.82 -16.38 2.42
C THR A 72 12.16 -15.00 1.87
N TYR A 73 12.53 -14.90 0.59
CA TYR A 73 12.81 -13.62 -0.10
C TYR A 73 11.54 -12.87 -0.55
N TYR A 74 10.37 -13.26 -0.04
CA TYR A 74 9.09 -12.56 -0.26
C TYR A 74 8.99 -11.32 0.62
#